data_AF-D1VSH9-F1
#
_entry.id   AF-D1VSH9-F1
#
_cell.length_a   1.000
_cell.length_b   1.000
_cell.length_c   1.000
_cell.angle_alpha   90.00
_cell.angle_beta   90.00
_cell.angle_gamma   90.00
#
_symmetry.space_group_name_H-M   'P 1'
#
loop_
_entity.id
_entity.type
_entity.pdbx_description
1 polymer ?
#
loop_
_entity_poly.entity_id
_entity_poly.type
_entity_poly.pdbx_seq_one_letter_code
_entity_poly.pdbx_strand_id
1 'polypeptide(L)'
;MIFSALIFSIILIYLSKGSFKNILNFNYQKIEVALCGILIIFLINFFTIYDFSSISDFFVKKYFYFTILALFFIIISLLFNYEVRGMIVIAFGLFCNTLPIIFNGKMPVSLSALSKINNDKVFRIISEGLSLSHGVFENPKLYILSDIFPINPIFGQGKVLSIGDFIVSIGVILSLYKISRR
;
A
#
# COMPACT_ATOMS: atom_id res chain seq x y z
N MET A 1 -5.53 -1.32 5.76
CA MET A 1 -6.50 -0.25 6.02
C MET A 1 -7.35 0.06 4.80
N ILE A 2 -6.81 -0.10 3.58
CA ILE A 2 -7.56 0.01 2.32
C ILE A 2 -8.88 -0.79 2.34
N PHE A 3 -8.88 -2.06 2.75
CA PHE A 3 -10.13 -2.85 2.83
C PHE A 3 -11.20 -2.21 3.73
N SER A 4 -10.79 -1.74 4.92
CA SER A 4 -11.68 -0.99 5.83
C SER A 4 -12.17 0.31 5.19
N ALA A 5 -11.29 1.01 4.46
CA ALA A 5 -11.66 2.22 3.72
C ALA A 5 -12.66 1.92 2.58
N LEU A 6 -12.52 0.79 1.88
CA LEU A 6 -13.48 0.33 0.87
C LEU A 6 -14.84 0.03 1.49
N ILE A 7 -14.90 -0.73 2.58
CA ILE A 7 -16.16 -1.01 3.32
C ILE A 7 -16.80 0.30 3.76
N PHE A 8 -16.03 1.19 4.39
CA PHE A 8 -16.53 2.48 4.83
C PHE A 8 -17.06 3.32 3.65
N SER A 9 -16.36 3.31 2.52
CA SER A 9 -16.79 3.99 1.30
C SER A 9 -18.12 3.46 0.79
N ILE A 10 -18.29 2.13 0.75
CA ILE A 10 -19.54 1.48 0.32
C ILE A 10 -20.70 1.92 1.22
N ILE A 11 -20.52 1.86 2.53
CA ILE A 11 -21.53 2.31 3.51
C ILE A 11 -21.86 3.78 3.31
N LEU A 12 -20.84 4.64 3.19
CA LEU A 12 -21.01 6.07 2.99
C LEU A 12 -21.76 6.39 1.69
N ILE A 13 -21.42 5.72 0.59
CA ILE A 13 -22.09 5.87 -0.70
C ILE A 13 -23.56 5.45 -0.58
N TYR A 14 -23.84 4.30 0.03
CA TYR A 14 -25.20 3.80 0.22
C TYR A 14 -26.06 4.75 1.05
N LEU A 15 -25.60 5.13 2.25
CA LEU A 15 -26.32 6.04 3.15
C LEU A 15 -26.59 7.40 2.52
N SER A 16 -25.64 7.84 1.69
CA SER A 16 -25.72 9.14 1.06
C SER A 16 -26.48 9.09 -0.29
N LYS A 17 -26.99 7.92 -0.70
CA LYS A 17 -27.68 7.67 -1.98
C LYS A 17 -26.83 7.99 -3.21
N GLY A 18 -25.53 7.72 -3.14
CA GLY A 18 -24.63 7.79 -4.29
C GLY A 18 -24.87 6.61 -5.26
N SER A 19 -24.48 6.78 -6.52
CA SER A 19 -24.68 5.79 -7.56
C SER A 19 -23.46 4.89 -7.73
N PHE A 20 -23.63 3.60 -7.47
CA PHE A 20 -22.61 2.58 -7.78
C PHE A 20 -22.39 2.42 -9.29
N LYS A 21 -23.40 2.73 -10.11
CA LYS A 21 -23.26 2.72 -11.58
C LYS A 21 -22.21 3.73 -12.05
N ASN A 22 -22.09 4.87 -11.37
CA ASN A 22 -21.12 5.90 -11.73
C ASN A 22 -19.69 5.44 -11.43
N ILE A 23 -19.51 4.60 -10.40
CA ILE A 23 -18.23 3.98 -10.07
C ILE A 23 -17.86 2.92 -11.11
N LEU A 24 -18.81 2.05 -11.48
CA LEU A 24 -18.58 1.01 -12.49
C LEU A 24 -18.31 1.59 -13.88
N ASN A 25 -18.94 2.73 -14.21
CA ASN A 25 -18.77 3.42 -15.48
C ASN A 25 -17.66 4.48 -15.45
N PHE A 26 -16.91 4.59 -14.36
CA PHE A 26 -15.85 5.57 -14.24
C PHE A 26 -14.73 5.27 -15.25
N ASN A 27 -14.51 6.19 -16.18
CA ASN A 27 -13.42 6.09 -17.14
C ASN A 27 -12.08 6.45 -16.47
N TYR A 28 -11.42 5.47 -15.88
CA TYR A 28 -10.13 5.64 -15.24
C TYR A 28 -9.04 5.87 -16.30
N GLN A 29 -8.41 7.05 -16.26
CA GLN A 29 -7.36 7.40 -17.22
C GLN A 29 -6.07 6.63 -16.92
N LYS A 30 -5.42 6.10 -17.95
CA LYS A 30 -4.13 5.39 -17.84
C LYS A 30 -4.18 4.18 -16.90
N ILE A 31 -5.31 3.46 -16.88
CA ILE A 31 -5.48 2.24 -16.07
C ILE A 31 -4.43 1.19 -16.45
N GLU A 32 -4.03 1.12 -17.72
CA GLU A 32 -2.97 0.25 -18.20
C GLU A 32 -1.65 0.43 -17.45
N VAL A 33 -1.31 1.67 -17.06
CA VAL A 33 -0.08 1.98 -16.30
C VAL A 33 -0.20 1.45 -14.87
N ALA A 34 -1.35 1.64 -14.20
CA ALA A 34 -1.59 1.04 -12.88
C ALA A 34 -1.54 -0.49 -12.94
N LEU A 35 -2.14 -1.09 -13.97
CA LEU A 35 -2.14 -2.54 -14.18
C LEU A 35 -0.71 -3.07 -14.40
N CYS A 36 0.16 -2.35 -15.11
CA CYS A 36 1.57 -2.72 -15.21
C CYS A 36 2.26 -2.73 -13.84
N GLY A 37 2.04 -1.72 -12.99
CA GLY A 37 2.60 -1.68 -11.64
C GLY A 37 2.08 -2.82 -10.75
N ILE A 38 0.77 -3.08 -10.79
CA ILE A 38 0.14 -4.19 -10.06
C ILE A 38 0.70 -5.54 -10.54
N LEU A 39 0.87 -5.72 -11.85
CA LEU A 39 1.44 -6.93 -12.43
C LEU A 39 2.89 -7.15 -11.97
N ILE A 40 3.71 -6.10 -11.90
CA ILE A 40 5.07 -6.20 -11.36
C ILE A 40 5.03 -6.67 -9.90
N ILE A 41 4.19 -6.08 -9.05
CA ILE A 41 4.04 -6.49 -7.64
C ILE A 41 3.58 -7.95 -7.54
N PHE A 42 2.63 -8.35 -8.38
CA PHE A 42 2.16 -9.73 -8.43
C PHE A 42 3.29 -10.69 -8.80
N LEU A 43 4.03 -10.41 -9.88
CA LEU A 43 5.12 -11.26 -10.36
C LEU A 43 6.25 -11.38 -9.33
N ILE A 44 6.68 -10.27 -8.72
CA ILE A 44 7.75 -10.35 -7.72
C ILE A 44 7.33 -11.20 -6.52
N ASN A 45 6.10 -11.01 -6.03
CA ASN A 45 5.61 -11.79 -4.89
C ASN A 45 5.46 -13.27 -5.26
N PHE A 46 4.92 -13.58 -6.44
CA PHE A 46 4.77 -14.94 -6.93
C PHE A 46 6.11 -15.69 -6.98
N PHE A 47 7.14 -15.07 -7.57
CA PHE A 47 8.46 -15.69 -7.69
C PHE A 47 9.29 -15.67 -6.40
N THR A 48 8.91 -14.87 -5.39
CA THR A 48 9.57 -14.89 -4.07
C THR A 48 8.90 -15.80 -3.04
N ILE A 49 7.65 -16.20 -3.25
CA ILE A 49 6.93 -17.11 -2.33
C ILE A 49 7.28 -18.57 -2.58
N TYR A 50 7.52 -18.93 -3.84
CA TYR A 50 7.90 -20.28 -4.25
C TYR A 50 9.36 -20.30 -4.70
N ASP A 51 10.06 -21.39 -4.39
CA ASP A 51 11.44 -21.58 -4.81
C ASP A 51 11.51 -22.19 -6.22
N PHE A 52 11.84 -21.34 -7.19
CA PHE A 52 12.14 -21.69 -8.58
C PHE A 52 13.66 -21.56 -8.85
N SER A 53 14.49 -21.74 -7.82
CA SER A 53 15.95 -21.66 -7.90
C SER A 53 16.42 -20.29 -8.44
N SER A 54 17.16 -20.28 -9.56
CA SER A 54 17.75 -19.06 -10.13
C SER A 54 16.75 -17.96 -10.46
N ILE A 55 15.48 -18.31 -10.75
CA ILE A 55 14.44 -17.32 -11.03
C ILE A 55 14.07 -16.59 -9.74
N SER A 56 13.82 -17.32 -8.65
CA SER A 56 13.52 -16.73 -7.35
C SER A 56 14.68 -15.87 -6.85
N ASP A 57 15.92 -16.34 -7.01
CA ASP A 57 17.12 -15.56 -6.67
C ASP A 57 17.19 -14.21 -7.42
N PHE A 58 16.82 -14.19 -8.70
CA PHE A 58 16.77 -12.95 -9.48
C PHE A 58 15.76 -11.96 -8.90
N PHE A 59 14.54 -12.41 -8.60
CA PHE A 59 13.49 -11.56 -8.03
C PHE A 59 13.83 -11.09 -6.61
N VAL A 60 14.42 -11.96 -5.78
CA VAL A 60 14.88 -11.60 -4.43
C VAL A 60 15.97 -10.51 -4.51
N LYS A 61 16.99 -10.69 -5.36
CA LYS A 61 18.08 -9.71 -5.53
C LYS A 61 17.62 -8.37 -6.09
N LYS A 62 16.53 -8.37 -6.87
CA LYS A 62 15.98 -7.17 -7.52
C LYS A 62 14.70 -6.65 -6.87
N TYR A 63 14.28 -7.23 -5.73
CA TYR A 63 13.01 -6.94 -5.08
C TYR A 63 12.77 -5.45 -4.91
N PHE A 64 13.74 -4.75 -4.30
CA PHE A 64 13.72 -3.30 -4.10
C PHE A 64 13.41 -2.53 -5.39
N TYR A 65 14.15 -2.78 -6.47
CA TYR A 65 14.00 -2.05 -7.73
C TYR A 65 12.62 -2.29 -8.37
N PHE A 66 12.13 -3.53 -8.34
CA PHE A 66 10.80 -3.84 -8.84
C PHE A 66 9.69 -3.20 -8.00
N THR A 67 9.83 -3.19 -6.66
CA THR A 67 8.88 -2.51 -5.78
C THR A 67 8.80 -1.01 -6.09
N ILE A 68 9.94 -0.33 -6.22
CA ILE A 68 9.97 1.10 -6.56
C ILE A 68 9.38 1.37 -7.94
N LEU A 69 9.74 0.57 -8.95
CA LEU A 69 9.21 0.69 -10.30
C LEU A 69 7.69 0.51 -10.34
N ALA A 70 7.16 -0.47 -9.61
CA ALA A 70 5.73 -0.71 -9.52
C ALA A 70 4.98 0.43 -8.84
N LEU A 71 5.47 0.91 -7.69
CA LEU A 71 4.89 2.04 -6.98
C LEU A 71 4.92 3.30 -7.84
N PHE A 72 6.00 3.53 -8.59
CA PHE A 72 6.10 4.62 -9.53
C PHE A 72 5.00 4.57 -10.60
N PHE A 73 4.77 3.42 -11.25
CA PHE A 73 3.69 3.28 -12.23
C PHE A 73 2.30 3.51 -11.63
N ILE A 74 2.04 2.99 -10.44
CA ILE A 74 0.75 3.20 -9.76
C ILE A 74 0.54 4.70 -9.44
N ILE A 75 1.57 5.36 -8.90
CA ILE A 75 1.52 6.79 -8.58
C ILE A 75 1.26 7.62 -9.85
N ILE A 76 2.01 7.36 -10.94
CA ILE A 76 1.83 8.08 -12.21
C ILE A 76 0.41 7.91 -12.74
N SER A 77 -0.13 6.69 -12.74
CA SER A 77 -1.50 6.40 -13.16
C SER A 77 -2.55 7.18 -12.35
N LEU A 78 -2.38 7.26 -11.03
CA LEU A 78 -3.26 8.05 -10.16
C LEU A 78 -3.19 9.55 -10.46
N LEU A 79 -2.01 10.09 -10.77
CA LEU A 79 -1.82 11.51 -11.10
C LEU A 79 -2.52 11.91 -12.40
N PHE A 80 -2.69 11.00 -13.37
CA PHE A 80 -3.51 11.25 -14.56
C PHE A 80 -5.00 11.44 -14.24
N ASN A 81 -5.47 11.01 -13.06
CA ASN A 81 -6.87 11.12 -12.64
C ASN A 81 -7.12 12.32 -11.68
N TYR A 82 -6.37 13.42 -11.86
CA TYR A 82 -6.34 14.57 -10.96
C TYR A 82 -7.68 15.27 -10.71
N GLU A 83 -8.62 15.18 -11.65
CA GLU A 83 -9.98 15.72 -11.49
C GLU A 83 -10.73 15.08 -10.30
N VAL A 84 -10.41 13.81 -10.01
CA VAL A 84 -10.86 13.14 -8.79
C VAL A 84 -9.78 13.39 -7.75
N ARG A 85 -9.89 14.51 -7.02
CA ARG A 85 -8.88 14.94 -6.02
C ARG A 85 -8.49 13.85 -5.03
N GLY A 86 -9.39 12.91 -4.71
CA GLY A 86 -9.07 11.75 -3.90
C GLY A 86 -7.93 10.90 -4.47
N MET A 87 -7.81 10.77 -5.80
CA MET A 87 -6.73 10.02 -6.47
C MET A 87 -5.37 10.69 -6.24
N ILE A 88 -5.32 12.03 -6.20
CA ILE A 88 -4.11 12.78 -5.84
C ILE A 88 -3.73 12.54 -4.38
N VAL A 89 -4.72 12.46 -3.49
CA VAL A 89 -4.48 12.11 -2.08
C VAL A 89 -3.91 10.69 -1.98
N ILE A 90 -4.43 9.72 -2.73
CA ILE A 90 -3.85 8.36 -2.79
C ILE A 90 -2.40 8.41 -3.28
N ALA A 91 -2.14 9.12 -4.39
CA ALA A 91 -0.80 9.24 -4.96
C ALA A 91 0.19 9.84 -3.95
N PHE A 92 -0.22 10.87 -3.21
CA PHE A 92 0.59 11.48 -2.16
C PHE A 92 0.87 10.51 -1.00
N GLY A 93 -0.14 9.76 -0.54
CA GLY A 93 0.07 8.76 0.50
C GLY A 93 1.02 7.65 0.08
N LEU A 94 0.90 7.14 -1.16
CA LEU A 94 1.84 6.17 -1.72
C LEU A 94 3.24 6.74 -1.86
N PHE A 95 3.38 8.01 -2.28
CA PHE A 95 4.66 8.69 -2.34
C PHE A 95 5.33 8.77 -0.96
N CYS A 96 4.57 9.15 0.07
CA CYS A 96 5.04 9.14 1.46
C CYS A 96 5.55 7.75 1.89
N ASN A 97 4.86 6.67 1.55
CA ASN A 97 5.28 5.31 1.87
C ASN A 97 6.52 4.87 1.06
N THR A 98 6.68 5.39 -0.15
CA THR A 98 7.81 5.05 -1.02
C THR A 98 9.12 5.66 -0.52
N LEU A 99 9.07 6.85 0.10
CA LEU A 99 10.27 7.55 0.54
C LEU A 99 11.10 6.75 1.56
N PRO A 100 10.59 6.25 2.70
CA PRO A 100 11.37 5.41 3.61
C PRO A 100 11.97 4.18 2.95
N ILE A 101 11.25 3.56 2.00
CA ILE A 101 11.76 2.40 1.25
C ILE A 101 12.99 2.80 0.45
N ILE A 102 12.95 3.92 -0.29
CA ILE A 102 14.08 4.42 -1.09
C ILE A 102 15.31 4.67 -0.21
N PHE A 103 15.13 5.29 0.96
CA PHE A 103 16.26 5.70 1.81
C PHE A 103 16.85 4.57 2.66
N ASN A 104 16.10 3.50 2.91
CA ASN A 104 16.52 2.38 3.77
C ASN A 104 16.59 1.02 3.05
N GLY A 105 16.18 0.94 1.79
CA GLY A 105 16.09 -0.30 1.01
C GLY A 105 14.86 -1.18 1.32
N LYS A 106 14.28 -1.04 2.51
CA LYS A 106 13.02 -1.66 2.95
C LYS A 106 12.20 -0.63 3.73
N MET A 107 10.91 -0.89 3.91
CA MET A 107 10.07 -0.11 4.81
C MET A 107 10.54 -0.32 6.25
N PRO A 108 10.99 0.73 6.97
CA PRO A 108 11.29 0.58 8.38
C PRO A 108 10.01 0.32 9.18
N VAL A 109 10.13 -0.52 10.19
CA VAL A 109 9.03 -0.84 11.10
C VAL A 109 9.48 -0.60 12.53
N SER A 110 8.67 0.13 13.29
CA SER A 110 8.90 0.35 14.71
C SER A 110 8.79 -0.96 15.47
N LEU A 111 9.87 -1.39 16.14
CA LEU A 111 9.87 -2.61 16.95
C LEU A 111 8.84 -2.54 18.09
N SER A 112 8.66 -1.37 18.70
CA SER A 112 7.69 -1.17 19.79
C SER A 112 6.24 -1.15 19.31
N ALA A 113 5.98 -0.78 18.06
CA ALA A 113 4.66 -0.95 17.45
C ALA A 113 4.46 -2.40 17.03
N LEU A 114 5.47 -3.03 16.45
CA LEU A 114 5.45 -4.43 16.04
C LEU A 114 5.20 -5.37 17.23
N SER A 115 5.72 -5.07 18.43
CA SER A 115 5.43 -5.88 19.62
C SER A 115 4.00 -5.72 20.18
N LYS A 116 3.22 -4.75 19.67
CA LYS A 116 1.85 -4.45 20.12
C LYS A 116 0.78 -5.03 19.19
N ILE A 117 1.17 -5.65 18.08
CA ILE A 117 0.22 -6.29 17.18
C ILE A 117 -0.05 -7.72 17.63
N ASN A 118 -1.29 -8.18 17.51
CA ASN A 118 -1.70 -9.55 17.81
C ASN A 118 -1.36 -10.52 16.66
N ASN A 119 -0.11 -10.51 16.20
CA ASN A 119 0.33 -11.29 15.04
C ASN A 119 1.80 -11.74 15.16
N ASP A 120 2.02 -12.83 15.89
CA ASP A 120 3.34 -13.39 16.18
C ASP A 120 4.12 -13.76 14.90
N LYS A 121 3.42 -14.22 13.86
CA LYS A 121 4.05 -14.56 12.58
C LYS A 121 4.68 -13.32 11.94
N VAL A 122 3.94 -12.21 11.87
CA VAL A 122 4.45 -10.96 11.29
C VAL A 122 5.55 -10.36 12.17
N PHE A 123 5.39 -10.40 13.49
CA PHE A 123 6.43 -10.00 14.43
C PHE A 123 7.74 -10.71 14.10
N ARG A 124 7.72 -12.05 14.08
CA ARG A 124 8.90 -12.88 13.85
C ARG A 124 9.56 -12.62 12.49
N ILE A 125 8.77 -12.62 11.41
CA ILE A 125 9.30 -12.43 10.05
C ILE A 125 10.03 -11.08 9.90
N ILE A 126 9.49 -10.01 10.51
CA ILE A 126 10.07 -8.67 10.39
C ILE A 126 11.23 -8.49 11.37
N SER A 127 11.10 -8.94 12.63
CA SER A 127 12.14 -8.79 13.65
C SER A 127 13.39 -9.62 13.35
N GLU A 128 13.24 -10.79 12.73
CA GLU A 128 14.36 -11.66 12.32
C GLU A 128 14.94 -11.27 10.94
N GLY A 129 14.44 -10.20 10.31
CA GLY A 129 14.95 -9.70 9.02
C GLY A 129 14.60 -10.56 7.81
N LEU A 130 13.67 -11.51 7.96
CA LEU A 130 13.24 -12.44 6.91
C LEU A 130 12.33 -11.80 5.87
N SER A 131 11.71 -10.66 6.18
CA SER A 131 10.90 -9.90 5.21
C SER A 131 11.78 -9.24 4.15
N LEU A 132 11.40 -9.37 2.87
CA LEU A 132 12.04 -8.64 1.77
C LEU A 132 11.63 -7.16 1.69
N SER A 133 10.42 -6.83 2.19
CA SER A 133 9.82 -5.50 2.06
C SER A 133 9.91 -4.65 3.31
N HIS A 134 10.07 -5.26 4.49
CA HIS A 134 10.03 -4.58 5.78
C HIS A 134 11.23 -4.98 6.64
N GLY A 135 11.61 -4.14 7.61
CA GLY A 135 12.66 -4.47 8.57
C GLY A 135 12.67 -3.56 9.79
N VAL A 136 13.29 -4.02 10.86
CA VAL A 136 13.63 -3.20 12.03
C VAL A 136 15.02 -2.60 11.81
N PHE A 137 15.17 -1.31 12.08
CA PHE A 137 16.42 -0.57 11.88
C PHE A 137 16.77 0.19 13.16
N GLU A 138 18.05 0.29 13.48
CA GLU A 138 18.52 1.09 14.62
C GLU A 138 18.36 2.60 14.35
N ASN A 139 18.73 3.06 13.15
CA ASN A 139 18.69 4.47 12.75
C ASN A 139 17.94 4.65 11.41
N PRO A 140 16.61 4.43 11.38
CA PRO A 140 15.83 4.52 10.16
C PRO A 140 15.75 5.95 9.63
N LYS A 141 16.05 6.14 8.35
CA LYS A 141 15.81 7.40 7.64
C LYS A 141 14.30 7.58 7.41
N LEU A 142 13.80 8.80 7.58
CA LEU A 142 12.38 9.15 7.42
C LEU A 142 11.45 8.31 8.31
N TYR A 143 11.86 8.06 9.56
CA TYR A 143 11.11 7.25 10.52
C TYR A 143 9.65 7.70 10.70
N ILE A 144 9.36 9.01 10.64
CA ILE A 144 8.00 9.53 10.79
C ILE A 144 7.02 9.08 9.68
N LEU A 145 7.56 8.69 8.52
CA LEU A 145 6.78 8.15 7.40
C LEU A 145 6.77 6.61 7.38
N SER A 146 7.49 5.97 8.30
CA SER A 146 7.64 4.52 8.40
C SER A 146 6.43 3.88 9.11
N ASP A 147 6.44 2.56 9.23
CA ASP A 147 5.37 1.83 9.92
C ASP A 147 5.57 1.96 11.43
N ILE A 148 4.79 2.85 12.05
CA ILE A 148 4.91 3.20 13.47
C ILE A 148 3.60 3.08 14.26
N PHE A 149 2.47 2.89 13.58
CA PHE A 149 1.14 2.83 14.21
C PHE A 149 0.67 1.37 14.34
N PRO A 150 0.64 0.77 15.53
CA PRO A 150 0.14 -0.59 15.71
C PRO A 150 -1.39 -0.62 15.56
N ILE A 151 -1.90 -1.49 14.70
CA ILE A 151 -3.34 -1.65 14.47
C ILE A 151 -3.72 -3.12 14.63
N ASN A 152 -4.65 -3.37 15.56
CA ASN A 152 -5.29 -4.66 15.80
C ASN A 152 -6.75 -4.56 15.38
N PRO A 153 -7.09 -4.91 14.13
CA PRO A 153 -8.47 -4.83 13.68
C PRO A 153 -9.34 -5.87 14.43
N ILE A 154 -10.64 -5.55 14.60
CA ILE A 154 -11.63 -6.47 15.19
C ILE A 154 -11.67 -7.79 14.40
N PHE A 155 -11.56 -7.69 13.06
CA PHE A 155 -11.49 -8.82 12.15
C PHE A 155 -10.19 -8.76 11.34
N GLY A 156 -9.42 -9.84 11.38
CA GLY A 156 -8.18 -10.00 10.61
C GLY A 156 -6.91 -9.91 11.45
N GLN A 157 -5.78 -9.88 10.76
CA GLN A 157 -4.45 -9.92 11.38
C GLN A 157 -3.95 -8.52 11.74
N GLY A 158 -3.36 -8.40 12.93
CA GLY A 158 -2.66 -7.20 13.37
C GLY A 158 -1.51 -6.83 12.44
N LYS A 159 -1.26 -5.53 12.30
CA LYS A 159 -0.20 -4.95 11.47
C LYS A 159 0.20 -3.57 11.98
N VAL A 160 1.39 -3.15 11.60
CA VAL A 160 1.85 -1.78 11.82
C VAL A 160 1.58 -0.99 10.54
N LEU A 161 1.08 0.24 10.70
CA LEU A 161 0.78 1.13 9.59
C LEU A 161 1.65 2.38 9.65
N SER A 162 1.81 3.00 8.48
CA SER A 162 2.43 4.30 8.28
C SER A 162 1.40 5.42 8.22
N ILE A 163 1.86 6.68 8.31
CA ILE A 163 1.00 7.83 8.04
C ILE A 163 0.50 7.85 6.59
N GLY A 164 1.30 7.37 5.63
CA GLY A 164 0.88 7.31 4.23
C GLY A 164 -0.23 6.28 4.01
N ASP A 165 -0.31 5.20 4.79
CA ASP A 165 -1.47 4.28 4.75
C ASP A 165 -2.79 4.98 5.13
N PHE A 166 -2.75 5.90 6.11
CA PHE A 166 -3.90 6.72 6.49
C PHE A 166 -4.30 7.67 5.36
N ILE A 167 -3.31 8.34 4.77
CA ILE A 167 -3.52 9.23 3.63
C ILE A 167 -4.13 8.46 2.44
N VAL A 168 -3.57 7.29 2.08
CA VAL A 168 -4.11 6.41 1.03
C VAL A 168 -5.56 6.03 1.33
N SER A 169 -5.86 5.61 2.55
CA SER A 169 -7.20 5.19 2.94
C SER A 169 -8.22 6.32 2.85
N ILE A 170 -7.85 7.53 3.27
CA ILE A 170 -8.67 8.75 3.11
C ILE A 170 -8.87 9.05 1.63
N GLY A 171 -7.81 8.97 0.82
CA GLY A 171 -7.87 9.20 -0.62
C GLY A 171 -8.82 8.22 -1.33
N VAL A 172 -8.84 6.94 -0.94
CA VAL A 172 -9.80 5.94 -1.44
C VAL A 172 -11.23 6.36 -1.14
N ILE A 173 -11.52 6.76 0.10
CA ILE A 173 -12.85 7.21 0.51
C ILE A 173 -13.30 8.43 -0.29
N LEU A 174 -12.45 9.44 -0.39
CA LEU A 174 -12.74 10.67 -1.14
C LEU A 174 -12.96 10.39 -2.64
N SER A 175 -12.16 9.48 -3.21
CA SER A 175 -12.27 9.11 -4.64
C SER A 175 -13.60 8.44 -4.93
N LEU A 176 -13.91 7.37 -4.20
CA LEU A 176 -15.14 6.59 -4.41
C LEU A 176 -16.38 7.44 -4.13
N TYR A 177 -16.36 8.23 -3.05
CA TYR A 177 -17.45 9.15 -2.76
C TYR A 177 -17.65 10.16 -3.89
N LYS A 178 -16.59 10.84 -4.36
CA LYS A 178 -16.70 11.84 -5.43
C LYS A 178 -17.20 11.23 -6.73
N ILE A 179 -16.72 10.05 -7.11
CA ILE A 179 -17.14 9.34 -8.32
C ILE A 179 -18.62 8.94 -8.23
N SER A 180 -19.07 8.46 -7.07
CA SER A 180 -20.48 8.06 -6.86
C SER A 180 -21.50 9.20 -7.04
N ARG A 181 -21.03 10.46 -7.06
CA ARG A 181 -21.85 11.68 -7.17
C ARG A 181 -21.82 12.34 -8.54
N ARG A 182 -21.04 11.83 -9.49
CA ARG A 182 -20.98 12.31 -10.87
C ARG A 182 -22.04 11.63 -11.69
#